data_AF-A1CJ71-F1
#
_entry.id   AF-A1CJ71-F1
#
_cell.length_a   1.000
_cell.length_b   1.000
_cell.length_c   1.000
_cell.angle_alpha   90.00
_cell.angle_beta   90.00
_cell.angle_gamma   90.00
#
_symmetry.space_group_name_H-M   'P 1'
#
loop_
_entity.id
_entity.type
_entity.pdbx_description
1 polymer ?
#
loop_
_entity_poly.entity_id
_entity_poly.type
_entity_poly.pdbx_seq_one_letter_code
_entity_poly.pdbx_strand_id
1 'polypeptide(L)'
;MDQTVPPNTNPTPNLNPNLNPNPNPKPKPKHNHPLTLRVQALTLISIGVDIKSVQTSLRLPRQTILSWVAKARARGYNPQVDFRILPEYVEDGKRTGRPRREREREGEGEGGTSGEGKGKDKGKAKV
;
A
#
# COMPACT_ATOMS: atom_id res chain seq x y z
N MET A 1 20.67 80.19 -21.54
CA MET A 1 21.32 79.11 -22.31
C MET A 1 22.35 78.48 -21.39
N ASP A 2 22.27 77.26 -20.89
CA ASP A 2 21.18 76.31 -20.65
C ASP A 2 21.77 75.45 -19.52
N GLN A 3 21.07 75.35 -18.37
CA GLN A 3 21.56 74.56 -17.23
C GLN A 3 21.28 73.09 -17.52
N THR A 4 22.33 72.30 -17.79
CA THR A 4 22.20 70.87 -17.99
C THR A 4 21.87 70.17 -16.66
N VAL A 5 20.64 69.68 -16.58
CA VAL A 5 20.07 68.90 -15.46
C VAL A 5 20.86 67.61 -15.19
N PRO A 6 21.02 67.19 -13.92
CA PRO A 6 21.76 65.97 -13.58
C PRO A 6 20.98 64.69 -13.95
N PRO A 7 21.65 63.58 -14.30
CA PRO A 7 20.98 62.33 -14.61
C PRO A 7 20.36 61.71 -13.34
N ASN A 8 19.03 61.61 -13.36
CA ASN A 8 18.22 60.85 -12.43
C ASN A 8 18.52 59.35 -12.58
N THR A 9 19.33 58.78 -11.69
CA THR A 9 19.47 57.32 -11.55
C THR A 9 18.35 56.79 -10.65
N ASN A 10 17.27 56.41 -11.32
CA ASN A 10 16.12 55.67 -10.81
C ASN A 10 16.59 54.47 -9.93
N PRO A 11 16.06 54.27 -8.71
CA PRO A 11 16.48 53.19 -7.83
C PRO A 11 16.14 51.82 -8.45
N THR A 12 17.13 50.93 -8.46
CA THR A 12 16.98 49.52 -8.84
C THR A 12 15.86 48.86 -8.02
N PRO A 13 14.85 48.22 -8.65
CA PRO A 13 13.87 47.45 -7.90
C PRO A 13 14.55 46.19 -7.35
N ASN A 14 14.58 46.09 -6.02
CA ASN A 14 15.03 44.91 -5.29
C ASN A 14 14.11 43.72 -5.61
N LEU A 15 14.55 42.84 -6.51
CA LEU A 15 13.88 41.56 -6.78
C LEU A 15 14.31 40.56 -5.71
N ASN A 16 13.53 40.44 -4.64
CA ASN A 16 13.62 39.33 -3.71
C ASN A 16 12.55 38.27 -4.04
N PRO A 17 12.86 37.21 -4.81
CA PRO A 17 11.91 36.12 -5.01
C PRO A 17 12.00 35.17 -3.82
N ASN A 18 11.25 35.49 -2.76
CA ASN A 18 10.96 34.54 -1.68
C ASN A 18 10.08 33.41 -2.24
N LEU A 19 10.69 32.35 -2.77
CA LEU A 19 10.04 31.14 -3.27
C LEU A 19 9.59 30.26 -2.07
N ASN A 20 8.43 30.59 -1.49
CA ASN A 20 7.74 29.77 -0.48
C ASN A 20 7.17 28.46 -1.10
N PRO A 21 6.97 27.36 -0.36
CA PRO A 21 7.63 26.10 -0.65
C PRO A 21 6.65 25.05 -1.19
N ASN A 22 7.21 24.08 -1.91
CA ASN A 22 6.68 22.75 -2.22
C ASN A 22 5.17 22.50 -1.97
N PRO A 23 4.31 22.53 -3.01
CA PRO A 23 2.91 22.16 -2.86
C PRO A 23 2.86 20.64 -2.66
N ASN A 24 2.48 20.23 -1.45
CA ASN A 24 2.07 18.90 -1.02
C ASN A 24 2.06 17.84 -2.16
N PRO A 25 2.95 16.82 -2.15
CA PRO A 25 3.02 15.85 -3.25
C PRO A 25 1.68 15.14 -3.39
N LYS A 26 1.03 15.28 -4.55
CA LYS A 26 -0.20 14.55 -4.88
C LYS A 26 0.07 13.05 -4.68
N PRO A 27 -0.83 12.31 -4.00
CA PRO A 27 -0.63 10.88 -3.78
C PRO A 27 -0.50 10.18 -5.12
N LYS A 28 0.62 9.48 -5.34
CA LYS A 28 0.83 8.69 -6.56
C LYS A 28 -0.30 7.66 -6.67
N PRO A 29 -0.90 7.48 -7.85
CA PRO A 29 -1.95 6.48 -8.04
C PRO A 29 -1.39 5.11 -7.64
N LYS A 30 -2.07 4.43 -6.71
CA LYS A 30 -1.71 3.04 -6.37
C LYS A 30 -2.02 2.19 -7.60
N HIS A 31 -1.01 1.54 -8.15
CA HIS A 31 -1.19 0.58 -9.24
C HIS A 31 -1.87 -0.68 -8.69
N ASN A 32 -3.20 -0.65 -8.63
CA ASN A 32 -3.99 -1.83 -8.35
C ASN A 32 -4.18 -2.60 -9.65
N HIS A 33 -3.92 -3.91 -9.61
CA HIS A 33 -4.24 -4.78 -10.74
C HIS A 33 -5.77 -4.89 -10.87
N PRO A 34 -6.32 -4.76 -12.10
CA PRO A 34 -7.75 -4.91 -12.35
C PRO A 34 -8.24 -6.30 -11.93
N LEU A 35 -9.51 -6.38 -11.53
CA LEU A 35 -10.13 -7.63 -11.07
C LEU A 35 -10.01 -8.74 -12.14
N THR A 36 -10.22 -8.37 -13.40
CA THR A 36 -10.16 -9.27 -14.56
C THR A 36 -8.81 -9.96 -14.70
N LEU A 37 -7.69 -9.27 -14.46
CA LEU A 37 -6.35 -9.90 -14.51
C LEU A 37 -6.17 -10.95 -13.42
N ARG A 38 -6.76 -10.74 -12.25
CA ARG A 38 -6.70 -11.72 -11.14
C ARG A 38 -7.52 -12.96 -11.47
N VAL A 39 -8.73 -12.75 -12.00
CA VAL A 39 -9.61 -13.84 -12.45
C VAL A 39 -8.92 -14.67 -13.53
N GLN A 40 -8.31 -14.02 -14.54
CA GLN A 40 -7.56 -14.72 -15.59
C GLN A 40 -6.40 -15.54 -15.01
N ALA A 41 -5.58 -14.94 -14.12
CA ALA A 41 -4.48 -15.65 -13.49
C ALA A 41 -4.95 -16.86 -12.68
N LEU A 42 -6.00 -16.71 -11.86
CA LEU A 42 -6.57 -17.81 -11.08
C LEU A 42 -7.14 -18.91 -11.99
N THR A 43 -7.81 -18.53 -13.07
CA THR A 43 -8.36 -19.49 -14.05
C THR A 43 -7.25 -20.35 -14.64
N LEU A 44 -6.19 -19.72 -15.16
CA LEU A 44 -5.05 -20.40 -15.78
C LEU A 44 -4.34 -21.35 -14.79
N ILE A 45 -4.16 -20.92 -13.55
CA ILE A 45 -3.58 -21.78 -12.51
C ILE A 45 -4.52 -22.95 -12.17
N SER A 46 -5.84 -22.71 -12.13
CA SER A 46 -6.82 -23.73 -11.77
C SER A 46 -6.95 -24.84 -12.82
N ILE A 47 -6.77 -24.51 -14.11
CA ILE A 47 -6.70 -25.49 -15.20
C ILE A 47 -5.33 -26.19 -15.31
N GLY A 48 -4.35 -25.82 -14.48
CA GLY A 48 -3.04 -26.47 -14.42
C GLY A 48 -1.94 -25.85 -15.30
N VAL A 49 -2.10 -24.61 -15.80
CA VAL A 49 -1.02 -23.92 -16.53
C VAL A 49 0.12 -23.56 -15.56
N ASP A 50 1.36 -23.80 -15.98
CA ASP A 50 2.53 -23.45 -15.16
C ASP A 50 2.63 -21.94 -14.91
N ILE A 51 3.07 -21.59 -13.70
CA ILE A 51 3.20 -20.21 -13.24
C ILE A 51 4.11 -19.40 -14.17
N LYS A 52 5.20 -19.99 -14.69
CA LYS A 52 6.12 -19.29 -15.60
C LYS A 52 5.44 -18.86 -16.91
N SER A 53 4.56 -19.71 -17.43
CA SER A 53 3.76 -19.40 -18.62
C SER A 53 2.79 -18.27 -18.32
N VAL A 54 2.08 -18.32 -17.19
CA VAL A 54 1.16 -17.24 -16.76
C VAL A 54 1.89 -15.91 -16.58
N GLN A 55 3.10 -15.92 -16.00
CA GLN A 55 3.91 -14.71 -15.86
C GLN A 55 4.22 -14.06 -17.21
N THR A 56 4.62 -14.88 -18.18
CA THR A 56 4.98 -14.41 -19.53
C THR A 56 3.76 -13.89 -20.26
N SER A 57 2.65 -14.62 -20.23
CA SER A 57 1.41 -14.26 -20.93
C SER A 57 0.74 -13.01 -20.36
N LEU A 58 0.65 -12.89 -19.04
CA LEU A 58 -0.04 -11.77 -18.38
C LEU A 58 0.90 -10.63 -17.98
N ARG A 59 2.22 -10.78 -18.21
CA ARG A 59 3.26 -9.83 -17.79
C ARG A 59 3.19 -9.48 -16.31
N LEU A 60 2.98 -10.51 -15.49
CA LEU A 60 2.85 -10.38 -14.03
C LEU A 60 4.06 -10.97 -13.29
N PRO A 61 4.52 -10.35 -12.19
CA PRO A 61 5.51 -10.96 -11.32
C PRO A 61 4.99 -12.26 -10.70
N ARG A 62 5.87 -13.27 -10.57
CA ARG A 62 5.56 -14.56 -9.92
C ARG A 62 4.88 -14.37 -8.57
N GLN A 63 5.42 -13.45 -7.77
CA GLN A 63 4.95 -13.21 -6.41
C GLN A 63 3.52 -12.66 -6.39
N THR A 64 3.16 -11.83 -7.38
CA THR A 64 1.81 -11.30 -7.52
C THR A 64 0.81 -12.44 -7.73
N ILE A 65 1.10 -13.34 -8.67
CA ILE A 65 0.25 -14.50 -8.99
C ILE A 65 0.09 -15.39 -7.74
N LEU A 66 1.19 -15.73 -7.06
CA LEU A 66 1.15 -16.54 -5.84
C LEU A 66 0.36 -15.86 -4.72
N SER A 67 0.50 -14.55 -4.56
CA SER A 67 -0.24 -13.82 -3.54
C SER A 67 -1.76 -13.87 -3.78
N TRP A 68 -2.19 -13.86 -5.03
CA TRP A 68 -3.61 -13.98 -5.39
C TRP A 68 -4.12 -15.39 -5.14
N VAL A 69 -3.36 -16.41 -5.55
CA VAL A 69 -3.73 -17.81 -5.27
C VAL A 69 -3.85 -18.05 -3.77
N ALA A 70 -2.88 -17.57 -2.98
CA ALA A 70 -2.90 -17.70 -1.54
C ALA A 70 -4.10 -16.99 -0.91
N LYS A 71 -4.40 -15.75 -1.34
CA LYS A 71 -5.57 -15.00 -0.85
C LYS A 71 -6.89 -15.66 -1.23
N ALA A 72 -7.03 -16.13 -2.46
CA ALA A 72 -8.25 -16.81 -2.93
C ALA A 72 -8.49 -18.08 -2.11
N ARG A 73 -7.44 -18.90 -1.92
CA ARG A 73 -7.52 -20.12 -1.10
C ARG A 73 -7.84 -19.81 0.37
N ALA A 74 -7.24 -18.77 0.94
CA ALA A 74 -7.53 -18.33 2.30
C ALA A 74 -8.99 -17.87 2.49
N ARG A 75 -9.67 -17.50 1.40
CA ARG A 75 -11.10 -17.14 1.38
C ARG A 75 -12.03 -18.31 1.02
N GLY A 76 -11.49 -19.51 0.82
CA GLY A 76 -12.26 -20.72 0.54
C GLY A 76 -12.34 -21.13 -0.93
N TYR A 77 -11.65 -20.44 -1.85
CA TYR A 77 -11.61 -20.87 -3.25
C TYR A 77 -10.94 -22.25 -3.39
N ASN A 78 -11.68 -23.23 -3.91
CA ASN A 78 -11.18 -24.57 -4.20
C ASN A 78 -11.63 -25.05 -5.60
N PRO A 79 -10.75 -25.01 -6.61
CA PRO A 79 -11.10 -25.35 -7.98
C PRO A 79 -11.44 -26.83 -8.20
N GLN A 80 -11.15 -27.71 -7.23
CA GLN A 80 -11.48 -29.13 -7.31
C GLN A 80 -12.93 -29.42 -6.92
N VAL A 81 -13.55 -28.54 -6.12
CA VAL A 81 -14.95 -28.68 -5.68
C VAL A 81 -15.86 -27.80 -6.53
N ASP A 82 -15.49 -26.52 -6.70
CA ASP A 82 -16.18 -25.60 -7.58
C ASP A 82 -15.16 -24.73 -8.31
N PHE A 83 -15.19 -24.80 -9.64
CA PHE A 83 -14.29 -24.05 -10.51
C PHE A 83 -14.66 -22.56 -10.63
N ARG A 84 -15.87 -22.16 -10.21
CA ARG A 84 -16.35 -20.78 -10.36
C ARG A 84 -15.53 -19.82 -9.50
N ILE A 85 -15.01 -18.76 -10.13
CA ILE A 85 -14.31 -17.67 -9.43
C ILE A 85 -15.32 -16.58 -9.11
N LEU A 86 -15.69 -16.49 -7.83
CA LEU A 86 -16.58 -15.45 -7.34
C LEU A 86 -15.80 -14.17 -6.97
N PRO A 87 -16.44 -12.98 -7.01
CA PRO A 87 -15.78 -11.71 -6.68
C PRO A 87 -15.11 -11.70 -5.29
N GLU A 88 -15.69 -12.38 -4.31
CA GLU A 88 -15.20 -12.45 -2.94
C GLU A 88 -13.78 -13.03 -2.88
N TYR A 89 -13.41 -13.92 -3.80
CA TYR A 89 -12.08 -14.53 -3.85
C TYR A 89 -11.00 -13.61 -4.44
N VAL A 90 -11.39 -12.64 -5.26
CA VAL A 90 -10.47 -11.78 -6.03
C VAL A 90 -10.42 -10.33 -5.59
N GLU A 91 -11.46 -9.83 -4.93
CA GLU A 91 -11.54 -8.44 -4.45
C GLU A 91 -10.43 -8.11 -3.44
N ASP A 92 -9.95 -6.88 -3.41
CA ASP A 92 -9.04 -6.46 -2.35
C ASP A 92 -9.80 -6.33 -1.04
N GLY A 93 -9.30 -6.96 0.02
CA GLY A 93 -9.87 -6.77 1.35
C GLY A 93 -9.80 -5.30 1.76
N LYS A 94 -10.75 -4.85 2.58
CA LYS A 94 -10.77 -3.49 3.11
C LYS A 94 -9.42 -3.20 3.75
N ARG A 95 -8.67 -2.27 3.16
CA ARG A 95 -7.35 -1.89 3.66
C ARG A 95 -7.56 -1.09 4.94
N THR A 96 -7.66 -1.78 6.07
CA THR A 96 -7.55 -1.15 7.38
C THR A 96 -6.18 -0.47 7.39
N GLY A 97 -6.17 0.87 7.38
CA GLY A 97 -4.91 1.60 7.46
C GLY A 97 -4.12 1.18 8.70
N ARG A 98 -2.87 1.66 8.82
CA ARG A 98 -2.16 1.54 10.11
C ARG A 98 -3.12 2.09 11.18
N PRO A 99 -3.47 1.30 12.22
CA PRO A 99 -4.29 1.83 13.29
C PRO A 99 -3.64 3.12 13.77
N ARG A 100 -4.41 4.21 13.76
CA ARG A 100 -3.91 5.48 14.27
C ARG A 100 -3.60 5.21 15.73
N ARG A 101 -2.33 5.37 16.12
CA ARG A 101 -1.96 5.36 17.54
C ARG A 101 -2.67 6.57 18.13
N GLU A 102 -3.85 6.33 18.70
CA GLU A 102 -4.49 7.29 19.56
C GLU A 102 -3.45 7.58 20.64
N ARG A 103 -2.93 8.81 20.66
CA ARG A 103 -2.26 9.28 21.85
C ARG A 103 -3.38 9.38 22.87
N GLU A 104 -3.44 8.40 23.75
CA GLU A 104 -4.21 8.43 24.98
C GLU A 104 -3.98 9.80 25.60
N ARG A 105 -5.00 10.67 25.52
CA ARG A 105 -5.13 11.74 26.49
C ARG A 105 -5.69 11.03 27.71
N GLU A 106 -4.82 10.85 28.69
CA GLU A 106 -5.17 10.40 30.02
C GLU A 106 -6.35 11.24 30.53
N GLY A 107 -7.40 10.54 30.96
CA GLY A 107 -8.66 11.08 31.41
C GLY A 107 -9.55 9.92 31.86
N GLU A 108 -9.08 9.26 32.92
CA GLU A 108 -9.85 8.58 33.99
C GLU A 108 -11.17 7.89 33.62
N GLY A 109 -11.22 6.56 33.82
CA GLY A 109 -12.49 5.82 33.83
C GLY A 109 -12.38 4.31 33.61
N GLU A 110 -11.89 3.62 34.65
CA GLU A 110 -12.30 2.28 35.12
C GLU A 110 -12.65 1.13 34.14
N GLY A 111 -11.98 -0.01 34.38
CA GLY A 111 -12.61 -1.33 34.29
C GLY A 111 -12.14 -2.23 33.15
N GLY A 112 -11.39 -3.29 33.47
CA GLY A 112 -11.14 -4.36 32.51
C GLY A 112 -9.96 -5.26 32.84
N THR A 113 -10.13 -6.10 33.86
CA THR A 113 -9.21 -7.17 34.27
C THR A 113 -8.97 -8.22 33.17
N SER A 114 -7.78 -8.84 33.21
CA SER A 114 -7.44 -10.24 32.87
C SER A 114 -6.40 -10.46 31.77
N GLY A 115 -5.36 -11.24 32.09
CA GLY A 115 -4.54 -11.95 31.10
C GLY A 115 -3.02 -11.97 31.33
N GLU A 116 -2.56 -12.28 32.55
CA GLU A 116 -1.16 -12.52 32.89
C GLU A 116 -0.66 -13.90 32.41
N GLY A 117 0.61 -14.02 31.99
CA GLY A 117 1.36 -15.27 32.06
C GLY A 117 1.81 -15.94 30.75
N LYS A 118 2.73 -15.32 30.00
CA LYS A 118 3.46 -15.96 28.88
C LYS A 118 4.69 -16.71 29.41
N GLY A 119 4.54 -17.97 29.81
CA GLY A 119 5.65 -18.88 30.08
C GLY A 119 6.22 -19.46 28.78
N LYS A 120 7.47 -19.13 28.45
CA LYS A 120 8.29 -19.94 27.53
C LYS A 120 9.65 -20.19 28.18
N ASP A 121 9.70 -21.32 28.87
CA ASP A 121 10.89 -21.95 29.40
C ASP A 121 11.88 -22.25 28.26
N LYS A 122 13.14 -21.85 28.45
CA LYS A 122 14.25 -22.15 27.54
C LYS A 122 15.02 -23.35 28.10
N GLY A 123 14.62 -24.55 27.72
CA GLY A 123 15.40 -25.76 27.96
C GLY A 123 16.67 -25.83 27.11
N LYS A 124 17.82 -25.55 27.72
CA LYS A 124 19.16 -25.97 27.29
C LYS A 124 19.53 -27.26 28.02
N ALA A 125 19.94 -28.31 27.29
CA ALA A 125 20.88 -29.39 27.68
C ALA A 125 20.99 -30.30 26.44
N LYS A 126 22.11 -30.50 25.73
CA LYS A 126 23.46 -31.00 26.08
C LYS A 126 23.43 -32.37 26.77
N VAL A 127 23.60 -33.41 25.95
CA VAL A 127 24.33 -34.65 26.24
C VAL A 127 25.19 -34.92 25.01
#